data_AF-A0A5C2M3W2-F1
#
_entry.id   AF-A0A5C2M3W2-F1
#
_cell.length_a   1.000
_cell.length_b   1.000
_cell.length_c   1.000
_cell.angle_alpha   90.00
_cell.angle_beta   90.00
_cell.angle_gamma   90.00
#
_symmetry.space_group_name_H-M   'P 1'
#
loop_
_entity.id
_entity.type
_entity.pdbx_description
1 polymer ?
#
loop_
_entity_poly.entity_id
_entity_poly.type
_entity_poly.pdbx_seq_one_letter_code
_entity_poly.pdbx_strand_id
1 'polypeptide(L)'
;MSLLKKSSISLTVLSAVSLGGGAIAAPYPPEVVSRFTSECTTALQQQVPQMAQYGNAYCTCVINELQSSLTLAEFQAIGEDVQTNVTPEVRQMLTNTAQTCLQRVTQ
;
A
#
# COMPACT_ATOMS: atom_id res chain seq x y z
N MET A 1 -46.96 53.69 10.63
CA MET A 1 -47.50 52.36 11.02
C MET A 1 -46.90 51.36 10.04
N SER A 2 -45.80 50.68 10.41
CA SER A 2 -45.82 49.26 10.83
C SER A 2 -45.89 48.32 9.60
N LEU A 3 -45.03 47.33 9.31
CA LEU A 3 -44.04 46.55 10.07
C LEU A 3 -43.12 45.79 9.08
N LEU A 4 -41.88 45.52 9.52
CA LEU A 4 -40.97 44.40 9.19
C LEU A 4 -40.84 43.88 7.75
N LYS A 5 -39.62 43.96 7.20
CA LYS A 5 -39.12 42.98 6.23
C LYS A 5 -37.74 42.46 6.67
N LYS A 6 -37.75 41.20 7.11
CA LYS A 6 -36.65 40.36 7.59
C LYS A 6 -35.35 40.54 6.82
N SER A 7 -34.27 40.88 7.52
CA SER A 7 -32.89 40.61 7.10
C SER A 7 -32.66 39.11 7.14
N SER A 8 -32.55 38.50 5.97
CA SER A 8 -31.98 37.16 5.82
C SER A 8 -30.49 37.31 5.57
N ILE A 9 -29.70 37.03 6.61
CA ILE A 9 -28.25 36.90 6.53
C ILE A 9 -27.98 35.63 5.72
N SER A 10 -27.65 35.79 4.43
CA SER A 10 -27.13 34.69 3.62
C SER A 10 -25.74 34.33 4.11
N LEU A 11 -25.67 33.26 4.88
CA LEU A 11 -24.46 32.58 5.30
C LEU A 11 -23.90 31.83 4.08
N THR A 12 -23.03 32.46 3.30
CA THR A 12 -22.37 31.77 2.19
C THR A 12 -21.24 30.90 2.74
N VAL A 13 -21.58 29.61 2.75
CA VAL A 13 -20.80 28.42 3.06
C VAL A 13 -19.36 28.47 2.55
N LEU A 14 -18.45 28.11 3.45
CA LEU A 14 -17.04 27.82 3.21
C LEU A 14 -16.87 26.94 1.97
N SER A 15 -16.20 27.48 0.95
CA SER A 15 -15.76 26.68 -0.20
C SER A 15 -14.53 25.87 0.20
N ALA A 16 -14.83 24.61 0.52
CA ALA A 16 -14.06 23.39 0.33
C ALA A 16 -12.57 23.52 -0.02
N VAL A 17 -11.75 23.11 0.95
CA VAL A 17 -10.67 22.12 0.85
C VAL A 17 -9.95 22.06 -0.51
N SER A 18 -8.73 22.59 -0.47
CA SER A 18 -7.63 22.30 -1.37
C SER A 18 -7.32 20.80 -1.39
N LEU A 19 -7.84 20.04 -2.36
CA LEU A 19 -7.32 18.71 -2.69
C LEU A 19 -6.12 18.86 -3.62
N GLY A 20 -5.07 19.47 -3.09
CA GLY A 20 -3.72 19.37 -3.61
C GLY A 20 -3.02 18.23 -2.88
N GLY A 21 -3.05 17.04 -3.44
CA GLY A 21 -2.36 15.88 -2.90
C GLY A 21 -2.39 14.80 -3.95
N GLY A 22 -1.26 14.60 -4.64
CA GLY A 22 -1.08 13.42 -5.47
C GLY A 22 -1.47 12.21 -4.65
N ALA A 23 -2.29 11.33 -5.22
CA ALA A 23 -2.69 10.09 -4.58
C ALA A 23 -1.45 9.20 -4.41
N ILE A 24 -0.65 9.48 -3.39
CA ILE A 24 0.14 8.44 -2.73
C ILE A 24 -0.91 7.48 -2.20
N ALA A 25 -0.92 6.24 -2.72
CA ALA A 25 -1.74 5.18 -2.17
C ALA A 25 -1.55 5.22 -0.64
N ALA A 26 -2.65 5.32 0.10
CA ALA A 26 -2.56 5.41 1.55
C ALA A 26 -1.72 4.22 2.05
N PRO A 27 -0.76 4.45 2.96
CA PRO A 27 0.09 3.38 3.46
C PRO A 27 -0.79 2.26 4.02
N TYR A 28 -0.36 1.02 3.81
CA TYR A 28 -1.14 -0.13 4.24
C TYR A 28 -1.33 -0.10 5.76
N PRO A 29 -2.47 -0.63 6.27
CA PRO A 29 -2.69 -0.73 7.70
C PRO A 29 -1.53 -1.48 8.36
N PRO A 30 -1.07 -1.05 9.54
CA PRO A 30 0.09 -1.66 10.22
C PRO A 30 -0.11 -3.16 10.49
N GLU A 31 -1.35 -3.59 10.74
CA GLU A 31 -1.76 -4.99 10.86
C GLU A 31 -1.39 -5.81 9.61
N VAL A 32 -1.62 -5.25 8.42
CA VAL A 32 -1.36 -5.92 7.13
C VAL A 32 0.14 -6.00 6.88
N VAL A 33 0.86 -4.91 7.13
CA VAL A 33 2.32 -4.86 7.00
C VAL A 33 2.97 -5.86 7.95
N SER A 34 2.54 -5.88 9.22
CA SER A 34 3.07 -6.80 10.23
C SER A 34 2.81 -8.26 9.84
N ARG A 35 1.59 -8.59 9.41
CA ARG A 35 1.24 -9.95 8.98
C ARG A 35 2.08 -10.37 7.78
N PHE A 36 2.14 -9.53 6.74
CA PHE A 36 2.93 -9.83 5.54
C PHE A 36 4.41 -10.05 5.89
N THR A 37 5.02 -9.13 6.65
CA THR A 37 6.45 -9.23 6.99
C THR A 37 6.74 -10.51 7.80
N SER A 38 5.85 -10.88 8.72
CA SER A 38 5.98 -12.12 9.51
C SER A 38 5.87 -13.37 8.65
N GLU A 39 4.83 -13.46 7.80
CA GLU A 39 4.60 -14.60 6.92
C GLU A 39 5.72 -14.74 5.88
N CYS A 40 6.09 -13.63 5.24
CA CYS A 40 7.19 -13.58 4.27
C CYS A 40 8.51 -14.00 4.90
N THR A 41 8.85 -13.49 6.09
CA THR A 41 10.11 -13.85 6.77
C THR A 41 10.13 -15.33 7.11
N THR A 42 9.02 -15.87 7.62
CA THR A 42 8.88 -17.30 7.96
C THR A 42 9.02 -18.16 6.71
N ALA A 43 8.32 -17.82 5.63
CA ALA A 43 8.41 -18.54 4.37
C ALA A 43 9.82 -18.48 3.78
N LEU A 44 10.48 -17.33 3.82
CA LEU A 44 11.84 -17.17 3.32
C LEU A 44 12.85 -18.01 4.10
N GLN A 45 12.72 -18.06 5.43
CA GLN A 45 13.57 -18.91 6.27
C GLN A 45 13.42 -20.40 5.94
N GLN A 46 12.21 -20.85 5.61
CA GLN A 46 11.92 -22.24 5.26
C GLN A 46 12.35 -22.59 3.84
N GLN A 47 12.10 -21.70 2.87
CA GLN A 47 12.33 -21.98 1.45
C GLN A 47 13.75 -21.63 0.99
N VAL A 48 14.34 -20.59 1.57
CA VAL A 48 15.66 -20.06 1.18
C VAL A 48 16.49 -19.76 2.44
N PRO A 49 16.94 -20.79 3.19
CA PRO A 49 17.59 -20.61 4.49
C PRO A 49 18.83 -19.70 4.44
N GLN A 50 19.56 -19.71 3.33
CA GLN A 50 20.70 -18.81 3.07
C GLN A 50 20.37 -17.31 3.13
N MET A 51 19.09 -16.96 2.89
CA MET A 51 18.56 -15.60 2.94
C MET A 51 17.90 -15.25 4.28
N ALA A 52 17.87 -16.18 5.25
CA ALA A 52 17.19 -15.98 6.54
C ALA A 52 17.65 -14.71 7.27
N GLN A 53 18.96 -14.42 7.23
CA GLN A 53 19.57 -13.24 7.85
C GLN A 53 19.06 -11.92 7.28
N TYR A 54 18.63 -11.91 6.01
CA TYR A 54 18.09 -10.75 5.32
C TYR A 54 16.56 -10.73 5.32
N GLY A 55 15.90 -11.77 5.84
CA GLY A 55 14.46 -11.98 5.63
C GLY A 55 13.59 -10.83 6.11
N ASN A 56 13.85 -10.29 7.30
CA ASN A 56 13.09 -9.16 7.82
C ASN A 56 13.27 -7.90 6.95
N ALA A 57 14.52 -7.57 6.59
CA ALA A 57 14.83 -6.42 5.74
C ALA A 57 14.25 -6.58 4.32
N TYR A 58 14.35 -7.79 3.77
CA TYR A 58 13.82 -8.13 2.45
C TYR A 58 12.31 -7.97 2.39
N CYS A 59 11.60 -8.62 3.33
CA CYS A 59 10.14 -8.58 3.38
C CYS A 59 9.62 -7.16 3.67
N THR A 60 10.32 -6.40 4.51
CA THR A 60 10.02 -4.98 4.75
C THR A 60 10.22 -4.15 3.49
N CYS A 61 11.28 -4.40 2.71
CA CYS A 61 11.45 -3.74 1.42
C CYS A 61 10.31 -4.07 0.46
N VAL A 62 9.96 -5.35 0.33
CA VAL A 62 8.91 -5.79 -0.61
C VAL A 62 7.58 -5.11 -0.29
N ILE A 63 7.12 -5.13 0.96
CA ILE A 63 5.83 -4.51 1.30
C ILE A 63 5.84 -3.00 1.10
N ASN A 64 6.98 -2.33 1.31
CA ASN A 64 7.14 -0.90 1.07
C ASN A 64 7.11 -0.55 -0.43
N GLU A 65 7.72 -1.36 -1.29
CA GLU A 65 7.64 -1.19 -2.75
C GLU A 65 6.21 -1.45 -3.26
N LEU A 66 5.56 -2.50 -2.73
CA LEU A 66 4.18 -2.84 -3.09
C LEU A 66 3.22 -1.73 -2.68
N GLN A 67 3.27 -1.24 -1.44
CA GLN A 67 2.37 -0.16 -0.98
C GLN A 67 2.64 1.19 -1.66
N SER A 68 3.82 1.37 -2.25
CA SER A 68 4.13 2.55 -3.06
C SER A 68 3.59 2.45 -4.48
N SER A 69 3.33 1.24 -4.96
CA SER A 69 2.92 0.96 -6.34
C SER A 69 1.46 0.53 -6.47
N LEU A 70 0.87 0.04 -5.38
CA LEU A 70 -0.45 -0.59 -5.34
C LEU A 70 -1.26 -0.03 -4.18
N THR A 71 -2.57 0.05 -4.38
CA THR A 71 -3.52 0.23 -3.29
C THR A 71 -3.69 -1.06 -2.49
N LEU A 72 -4.20 -0.95 -1.26
CA LEU A 72 -4.48 -2.11 -0.43
C LEU A 72 -5.42 -3.12 -1.11
N ALA A 73 -6.43 -2.63 -1.85
CA ALA A 73 -7.38 -3.47 -2.55
C ALA A 73 -6.71 -4.26 -3.69
N GLU A 74 -5.82 -3.61 -4.45
CA GLU A 74 -5.03 -4.29 -5.50
C GLU A 74 -4.07 -5.32 -4.90
N PHE A 75 -3.42 -5.00 -3.79
CA PHE A 75 -2.57 -5.96 -3.08
C PHE A 75 -3.35 -7.19 -2.60
N GLN A 76 -4.56 -6.98 -2.06
CA GLN A 76 -5.44 -8.08 -1.64
C GLN A 76 -5.88 -8.94 -2.83
N ALA A 77 -6.32 -8.31 -3.92
CA ALA A 77 -6.70 -9.00 -5.14
C ALA A 77 -5.53 -9.83 -5.71
N ILE A 78 -4.32 -9.28 -5.70
CA ILE A 78 -3.11 -10.03 -6.11
C ILE A 78 -2.86 -11.23 -5.18
N GLY A 79 -3.03 -11.08 -3.87
CA GLY A 79 -2.89 -12.19 -2.93
C GLY A 79 -3.87 -13.34 -3.19
N GLU A 80 -5.08 -13.02 -3.67
CA GLU A 80 -6.10 -13.99 -4.08
C GLU A 80 -5.79 -14.59 -5.47
N ASP A 81 -5.33 -13.76 -6.41
CA ASP A 81 -5.00 -14.16 -7.79
C ASP A 81 -3.71 -14.99 -7.88
N VAL A 82 -2.70 -14.73 -7.05
CA VAL A 82 -1.46 -15.53 -7.00
C VAL A 82 -1.78 -17.00 -6.71
N GLN A 83 -2.87 -17.27 -5.99
CA GLN A 83 -3.32 -18.62 -5.68
C GLN A 83 -4.11 -19.28 -6.82
N THR A 84 -4.69 -18.50 -7.74
CA THR A 84 -5.68 -19.01 -8.71
C THR A 84 -5.36 -18.72 -10.17
N ASN A 85 -4.95 -17.50 -10.55
CA ASN A 85 -4.53 -17.16 -11.92
C ASN A 85 -3.81 -15.80 -12.01
N VAL A 86 -2.52 -15.76 -11.65
CA VAL A 86 -1.74 -14.50 -11.74
C VAL A 86 -1.49 -14.11 -13.21
N THR A 87 -1.81 -12.86 -13.58
CA THR A 87 -1.52 -12.33 -14.92
C THR A 87 -0.01 -12.15 -15.13
N PRO A 88 0.49 -12.21 -16.38
CA PRO A 88 1.91 -11.98 -16.68
C PRO A 88 2.43 -10.63 -16.16
N GLU A 89 1.61 -9.58 -16.21
CA GLU A 89 1.95 -8.23 -15.77
C GLU A 89 2.16 -8.19 -14.25
N VAL A 90 1.25 -8.79 -13.48
CA VAL A 90 1.37 -8.89 -12.02
C VAL A 90 2.60 -9.73 -11.65
N ARG A 91 2.82 -10.85 -12.33
CA ARG A 91 4.01 -11.69 -12.12
C ARG A 91 5.31 -10.91 -12.35
N GLN A 92 5.36 -10.12 -13.41
CA GLN A 92 6.54 -9.31 -13.74
C GLN A 92 6.77 -8.23 -12.68
N MET A 93 5.72 -7.53 -12.24
CA MET A 93 5.81 -6.52 -11.18
C MET A 93 6.33 -7.13 -9.87
N LEU A 94 5.79 -8.28 -9.45
CA LEU A 94 6.24 -8.98 -8.24
C LEU A 94 7.69 -9.44 -8.37
N THR A 95 8.09 -9.95 -9.53
CA THR A 95 9.47 -10.39 -9.81
C THR A 95 10.45 -9.21 -9.76
N ASN A 96 10.11 -8.09 -10.38
CA ASN A 96 10.94 -6.88 -10.37
C ASN A 96 11.10 -6.34 -8.94
N THR A 97 10.01 -6.34 -8.17
CA THR A 97 10.02 -5.92 -6.75
C THR A 97 10.93 -6.82 -5.93
N ALA A 98 10.77 -8.14 -6.06
CA ALA A 98 11.60 -9.12 -5.39
C ALA A 98 13.10 -8.94 -5.73
N GLN A 99 13.44 -8.78 -7.01
CA GLN A 99 14.83 -8.58 -7.44
C GLN A 99 15.41 -7.26 -6.90
N THR A 100 14.66 -6.18 -6.96
CA THR A 100 15.07 -4.87 -6.44
C THR A 100 15.37 -4.97 -4.94
N CYS A 101 14.48 -5.57 -4.18
CA CYS A 101 14.66 -5.73 -2.74
C CYS A 101 15.78 -6.69 -2.39
N LEU A 102 15.94 -7.77 -3.14
CA LEU A 102 17.07 -8.70 -2.98
C LEU A 102 18.40 -7.95 -3.13
N GLN A 103 18.56 -7.19 -4.22
CA GLN A 103 19.77 -6.40 -4.43
C GLN A 103 20.01 -5.37 -3.34
N ARG A 104 18.96 -4.73 -2.81
CA ARG A 104 19.11 -3.73 -1.73
C ARG A 104 19.58 -4.35 -0.41
N VAL A 105 19.16 -5.57 -0.07
CA VAL A 105 19.49 -6.19 1.22
C VAL A 105 20.78 -6.98 1.23
N THR A 106 21.29 -7.36 0.05
CA THR A 106 22.55 -8.11 -0.08
C THR A 106 23.75 -7.24 -0.47
N GLN A 107 23.57 -5.92 -0.55
CA GLN A 107 24.64 -4.96 -0.82
C GLN A 107 25.38 -4.56 0.46
#